data_AF-A0AAD3MTW1-F1
#
_entry.id   AF-A0AAD3MTW1-F1
#
_cell.length_a   1.000
_cell.length_b   1.000
_cell.length_c   1.000
_cell.angle_alpha   90.00
_cell.angle_beta   90.00
_cell.angle_gamma   90.00
#
_symmetry.space_group_name_H-M   'P 1'
#
loop_
_entity.id
_entity.type
_entity.pdbx_description
1 polymer ?
#
loop_
_entity_poly.entity_id
_entity_poly.type
_entity_poly.pdbx_seq_one_letter_code
_entity_poly.pdbx_strand_id
1 'polypeptide(L)'
;VCGFSADCGTKGLHAHHPRDCLYHLRDWSVTRLHLLLQFYRVSPSWLEPAKGSSPDTSKTGVCLVLELRDDGSRREEPCGQPALPEYRGYCQLHYKERLVELINRCRADPAVLFSPAEMMVELQRWHVAAPTRKPDESEQLYTQRLHL
;
A
#
# COMPACT_ATOMS: atom_id res chain seq x y z
N VAL A 1 5.12 1.86 -27.50
CA VAL A 1 3.72 1.68 -27.05
C VAL A 1 3.71 0.54 -26.05
N CYS A 2 2.97 0.66 -24.95
CA CYS A 2 2.90 -0.40 -23.94
C CYS A 2 2.15 -1.63 -24.50
N GLY A 3 2.71 -2.82 -24.30
CA GLY A 3 2.19 -4.08 -24.85
C GLY A 3 1.35 -4.92 -23.88
N PHE A 4 0.99 -4.38 -22.71
CA PHE A 4 0.24 -5.13 -21.69
C PHE A 4 -1.21 -5.40 -22.09
N SER A 5 -1.87 -4.44 -22.76
CA SER A 5 -3.27 -4.52 -23.18
C SER A 5 -3.54 -3.56 -24.32
N ALA A 6 -4.57 -3.86 -25.13
CA ALA A 6 -5.04 -2.98 -26.20
C ALA A 6 -5.42 -1.57 -25.68
N ASP A 7 -5.90 -1.49 -24.43
CA ASP A 7 -6.33 -0.22 -23.82
C ASP A 7 -5.17 0.70 -23.43
N CYS A 8 -3.93 0.21 -23.44
CA CYS A 8 -2.78 1.00 -23.02
C CYS A 8 -2.46 2.15 -24.00
N GLY A 9 -2.92 2.05 -25.26
CA GLY A 9 -2.69 3.07 -26.28
C GLY A 9 -3.32 4.43 -25.97
N THR A 10 -4.37 4.46 -25.12
CA THR A 10 -5.11 5.70 -24.79
C THR A 10 -4.69 6.31 -23.46
N LYS A 11 -3.83 5.65 -22.67
CA LYS A 11 -3.53 6.04 -21.28
C LYS A 11 -2.37 7.03 -21.10
N GLY A 12 -1.71 7.45 -22.17
CA GLY A 12 -0.53 8.33 -22.08
C GLY A 12 0.64 7.65 -21.34
N LEU A 13 1.43 8.44 -20.59
CA LEU A 13 2.51 7.91 -19.73
C LEU A 13 1.92 7.14 -18.55
N HIS A 14 2.17 5.84 -18.48
CA HIS A 14 1.64 4.96 -17.43
C HIS A 14 2.59 3.80 -17.12
N ALA A 15 2.30 3.10 -16.02
CA ALA A 15 2.95 1.86 -15.62
C ALA A 15 1.92 0.86 -15.10
N HIS A 16 2.29 -0.42 -15.12
CA HIS A 16 1.49 -1.51 -14.56
C HIS A 16 2.06 -1.91 -13.21
N HIS A 17 1.27 -1.72 -12.16
CA HIS A 17 1.68 -1.96 -10.79
C HIS A 17 1.01 -3.24 -10.25
N PRO A 18 1.76 -4.18 -9.64
CA PRO A 18 1.18 -5.30 -8.90
C PRO A 18 0.38 -4.78 -7.70
N ARG A 19 -0.62 -5.56 -7.24
CA ARG A 19 -1.56 -5.16 -6.18
C ARG A 19 -0.94 -4.77 -4.84
N ASP A 20 0.27 -5.28 -4.55
CA ASP A 20 1.08 -4.95 -3.37
C ASP A 20 1.95 -3.69 -3.55
N CYS A 21 1.95 -3.09 -4.73
CA CYS A 21 2.69 -1.86 -4.98
C CYS A 21 2.12 -0.68 -4.14
N LEU A 22 3.01 0.18 -3.67
CA LEU A 22 2.67 1.43 -2.98
C LEU A 22 1.68 2.29 -3.77
N TYR A 23 1.73 2.26 -5.11
CA TYR A 23 0.78 2.97 -5.96
C TYR A 23 -0.69 2.68 -5.59
N HIS A 24 -1.01 1.41 -5.26
CA HIS A 24 -2.36 1.02 -4.83
C HIS A 24 -2.51 1.09 -3.31
N LEU A 25 -1.53 0.57 -2.57
CA LEU A 25 -1.64 0.44 -1.11
C LEU A 25 -1.61 1.78 -0.36
N ARG A 26 -1.10 2.87 -0.97
CA ARG A 26 -1.17 4.22 -0.37
C ARG A 26 -2.60 4.70 -0.15
N ASP A 27 -3.56 4.20 -0.93
CA ASP A 27 -4.97 4.59 -0.84
C ASP A 27 -5.71 3.82 0.27
N TRP A 28 -5.12 2.74 0.80
CA TRP A 28 -5.67 2.02 1.94
C TRP A 28 -5.58 2.85 3.22
N SER A 29 -6.54 2.67 4.14
CA SER A 29 -6.43 3.24 5.47
C SER A 29 -5.30 2.58 6.24
N VAL A 30 -4.72 3.30 7.21
CA VAL A 30 -3.69 2.76 8.11
C VAL A 30 -4.19 1.49 8.81
N THR A 31 -5.44 1.51 9.27
CA THR A 31 -6.10 0.36 9.89
C THR A 31 -6.14 -0.86 8.97
N ARG A 32 -6.45 -0.68 7.67
CA ARG A 32 -6.49 -1.78 6.71
C ARG A 32 -5.10 -2.36 6.44
N LEU A 33 -4.07 -1.51 6.37
CA LEU A 33 -2.67 -1.95 6.25
C LEU A 33 -2.21 -2.71 7.50
N HIS A 34 -2.59 -2.26 8.70
CA HIS A 34 -2.33 -2.99 9.95
C HIS A 34 -3.05 -4.34 9.99
N LEU A 35 -4.31 -4.40 9.54
CA LEU A 35 -5.06 -5.65 9.46
C LEU A 35 -4.36 -6.67 8.55
N LEU A 36 -3.78 -6.22 7.43
CA LEU A 36 -3.01 -7.09 6.54
C LEU A 36 -1.78 -7.65 7.25
N LEU A 37 -0.98 -6.80 7.89
CA LEU A 37 0.18 -7.22 8.65
C LEU A 37 -0.21 -8.21 9.78
N GLN A 38 -1.30 -7.92 10.49
CA GLN A 38 -1.84 -8.81 11.53
C GLN A 38 -2.26 -10.18 10.98
N PHE A 39 -2.90 -10.22 9.80
CA PHE A 39 -3.28 -11.47 9.15
C PHE A 39 -2.05 -12.36 8.89
N TYR A 40 -0.94 -11.75 8.46
CA TYR A 40 0.35 -12.44 8.28
C TYR A 40 1.19 -12.58 9.56
N ARG A 41 0.63 -12.24 10.73
CA ARG A 41 1.30 -12.29 12.05
C ARG A 41 2.58 -11.45 12.12
N VAL A 42 2.63 -10.36 11.36
CA VAL A 42 3.72 -9.38 11.36
C VAL A 42 3.31 -8.19 12.24
N SER A 43 4.15 -7.84 13.21
CA SER A 43 3.89 -6.70 14.08
C SER A 43 4.38 -5.39 13.43
N PRO A 44 3.57 -4.31 13.43
CA PRO A 44 4.05 -2.97 13.08
C PRO A 44 5.17 -2.48 14.01
N SER A 45 5.40 -3.14 15.14
CA SER A 45 6.54 -2.83 16.02
C SER A 45 7.91 -3.13 15.41
N TRP A 46 7.95 -3.90 14.32
CA TRP A 46 9.17 -4.15 13.55
C TRP A 46 9.55 -2.97 12.65
N LEU A 47 8.72 -1.92 12.61
CA LEU A 47 9.10 -0.65 12.03
C LEU A 47 10.00 0.12 12.99
N GLU A 48 11.19 0.42 12.50
CA GLU A 48 12.09 1.36 13.14
C GLU A 48 11.43 2.75 13.21
N PRO A 49 11.51 3.44 14.36
CA PRO A 49 11.05 4.82 14.48
C PRO A 49 11.80 5.73 13.50
N ALA A 50 11.21 6.88 13.17
CA ALA A 50 11.83 7.83 12.26
C ALA A 50 13.24 8.21 12.72
N LYS A 51 14.24 8.13 11.81
CA LYS A 51 15.62 8.57 12.09
C LYS A 51 15.58 10.05 12.51
N GLY A 52 16.26 10.35 13.61
CA GLY A 52 16.16 11.65 14.27
C GLY A 52 15.30 11.64 15.53
N SER A 53 14.57 10.56 15.84
CA SER A 53 13.91 10.35 17.13
C SER A 53 14.93 10.03 18.24
N SER A 54 15.78 10.99 18.62
CA SER A 54 16.31 11.00 19.99
C SER A 54 15.13 11.21 20.95
N PRO A 55 15.16 10.72 22.21
CA PRO A 55 14.10 11.00 23.19
C PRO A 55 13.80 12.51 23.38
N ASP A 56 14.70 13.40 22.92
CA ASP A 56 14.50 14.84 22.92
C ASP A 56 13.83 15.38 21.64
N THR A 57 13.96 14.68 20.51
CA THR A 57 13.41 15.08 19.20
C THR A 57 12.04 14.46 18.91
N SER A 58 11.66 13.41 19.63
CA SER A 58 10.27 12.90 19.62
C SER A 58 9.27 13.93 20.15
N LYS A 59 9.73 15.04 20.73
CA LYS A 59 8.93 16.16 21.23
C LYS A 59 8.45 17.13 20.15
N THR A 60 9.01 17.09 18.94
CA THR A 60 8.71 18.10 17.92
C THR A 60 7.36 17.86 17.23
N GLY A 61 6.79 16.65 17.32
CA GLY A 61 5.47 16.33 16.75
C GLY A 61 5.41 16.40 15.22
N VAL A 62 6.56 16.40 14.54
CA VAL A 62 6.69 16.52 13.08
C VAL A 62 7.54 15.40 12.49
N CYS A 63 7.28 15.09 11.22
CA CYS A 63 7.95 14.05 10.45
C CYS A 63 9.31 14.52 9.97
N LEU A 64 10.34 13.72 10.22
CA LEU A 64 11.74 14.03 9.88
C LEU A 64 12.26 13.29 8.65
N VAL A 65 11.39 12.62 7.89
CA VAL A 65 11.79 12.00 6.61
C VAL A 65 12.32 13.09 5.69
N LEU A 66 13.52 12.90 5.17
CA LEU A 66 14.16 13.86 4.27
C LEU A 66 13.55 13.76 2.87
N GLU A 67 13.16 14.90 2.33
CA GLU A 67 12.59 15.07 0.99
C GLU A 67 13.48 16.01 0.17
N LEU A 68 13.62 15.72 -1.12
CA LEU A 68 14.37 16.57 -2.05
C LEU A 68 13.56 17.80 -2.44
N ARG A 69 14.15 18.99 -2.34
CA ARG A 69 13.53 20.24 -2.81
C ARG A 69 13.41 20.26 -4.35
N ASP A 70 12.29 20.78 -4.83
CA ASP A 70 12.01 20.97 -6.27
C ASP A 70 12.47 22.35 -6.81
N ASP A 71 13.35 23.04 -6.07
CA ASP A 71 13.85 24.38 -6.42
C ASP A 71 15.17 24.34 -7.22
N GLY A 72 15.55 23.17 -7.72
CA GLY A 72 16.81 22.94 -8.44
C GLY A 72 18.06 22.90 -7.55
N SER A 73 17.96 23.23 -6.26
CA SER A 73 19.10 23.20 -5.32
C SER A 73 19.58 21.79 -4.97
N ARG A 74 18.75 20.77 -5.25
CA ARG A 74 18.96 19.36 -4.86
C ARG A 74 19.24 19.18 -3.36
N ARG A 75 18.75 20.09 -2.52
CA ARG A 75 18.89 20.00 -1.07
C ARG A 75 17.81 19.08 -0.48
N GLU A 76 18.22 18.25 0.46
CA GLU A 76 17.30 17.46 1.29
C GLU A 76 16.87 18.27 2.51
N GLU A 77 15.56 18.29 2.79
CA GLU A 77 15.00 18.92 3.98
C GLU A 77 13.93 18.02 4.62
N PRO A 78 13.68 18.12 5.93
CA PRO A 78 12.64 17.32 6.59
C PRO A 78 11.25 17.59 6.01
N CYS A 79 10.43 16.54 5.93
CA CYS A 79 9.03 16.56 5.53
C CYS A 79 8.21 17.60 6.33
N GLY A 80 8.42 17.68 7.65
CA GLY A 80 7.82 18.68 8.52
C GLY A 80 6.32 18.51 8.79
N GLN A 81 5.66 17.55 8.13
CA GLN A 81 4.24 17.26 8.35
C GLN A 81 3.97 16.70 9.76
N PRO A 82 2.76 16.89 10.32
CA PRO A 82 2.42 16.39 11.66
C PRO A 82 2.63 14.87 11.78
N ALA A 83 3.34 14.46 12.83
CA ALA A 83 3.62 13.07 13.16
C ALA A 83 2.89 12.70 14.45
N LEU A 84 1.86 11.85 14.33
CA LEU A 84 1.13 11.35 15.48
C LEU A 84 1.98 10.35 16.27
N PRO A 85 1.87 10.29 17.62
CA PRO A 85 2.62 9.34 18.44
C PRO A 85 2.46 7.88 18.00
N GLU A 86 1.25 7.48 17.61
CA GLU A 86 0.93 6.14 17.09
C GLU A 86 1.63 5.80 15.76
N TYR A 87 2.10 6.83 15.03
CA TYR A 87 2.82 6.68 13.76
C TYR A 87 4.34 6.76 13.94
N ARG A 88 4.84 6.61 15.18
CA ARG A 88 6.27 6.40 15.47
C ARG A 88 7.20 7.49 14.90
N GLY A 89 6.72 8.73 14.88
CA GLY A 89 7.47 9.88 14.37
C GLY A 89 7.36 10.11 12.86
N TYR A 90 6.53 9.34 12.15
CA TYR A 90 6.20 9.58 10.75
C TYR A 90 4.88 10.34 10.61
N CYS A 91 4.77 11.18 9.57
CA CYS A 91 3.46 11.67 9.14
C CYS A 91 2.65 10.52 8.53
N GLN A 92 1.34 10.68 8.36
CA GLN A 92 0.48 9.61 7.86
C GLN A 92 0.94 9.03 6.51
N LEU A 93 1.38 9.89 5.58
CA LEU A 93 1.86 9.47 4.25
C LEU A 93 3.09 8.56 4.38
N HIS A 94 4.15 9.05 5.01
CA HIS A 94 5.37 8.27 5.22
C HIS A 94 5.14 7.04 6.11
N TYR A 95 4.19 7.10 7.05
CA TYR A 95 3.83 5.93 7.85
C TYR A 95 3.22 4.84 6.98
N LYS A 96 2.31 5.18 6.05
CA LYS A 96 1.80 4.21 5.08
C LYS A 96 2.91 3.64 4.20
N GLU A 97 3.85 4.47 3.73
CA GLU A 97 5.00 3.98 2.96
C GLU A 97 5.82 2.96 3.73
N ARG A 98 6.08 3.21 5.02
CA ARG A 98 6.79 2.25 5.90
C ARG A 98 6.00 0.98 6.12
N LEU A 99 4.68 1.06 6.29
CA LEU A 99 3.82 -0.12 6.40
C LEU A 99 3.85 -0.95 5.10
N VAL A 100 3.78 -0.29 3.95
CA VAL A 100 3.85 -0.96 2.64
C VAL A 100 5.23 -1.58 2.40
N GLU A 101 6.31 -0.90 2.80
CA GLU A 101 7.66 -1.47 2.77
C GLU A 101 7.73 -2.76 3.59
N LEU A 102 7.13 -2.79 4.79
CA LEU A 102 7.07 -3.99 5.63
C LEU A 102 6.21 -5.10 5.01
N ILE A 103 5.04 -4.76 4.47
CA ILE A 103 4.16 -5.68 3.71
C ILE A 103 4.94 -6.36 2.57
N ASN A 104 5.70 -5.58 1.81
CA ASN A 104 6.47 -6.08 0.68
C ASN A 104 7.64 -6.95 1.13
N ARG A 105 8.33 -6.58 2.22
CA ARG A 105 9.42 -7.38 2.81
C ARG A 105 8.94 -8.75 3.29
N CYS A 106 7.74 -8.84 3.87
CA CYS A 106 7.16 -10.11 4.28
C CYS A 106 6.36 -10.83 3.19
N ARG A 107 6.29 -10.25 1.97
CA ARG A 107 5.52 -10.77 0.83
C ARG A 107 4.04 -11.01 1.16
N ALA A 108 3.47 -10.14 1.99
CA ALA A 108 2.06 -10.22 2.36
C ALA A 108 1.18 -9.84 1.16
N ASP A 109 0.39 -10.78 0.66
CA ASP A 109 -0.53 -10.55 -0.45
C ASP A 109 -1.80 -9.78 0.03
N PRO A 110 -2.07 -8.57 -0.48
CA PRO A 110 -3.26 -7.79 -0.12
C PRO A 110 -4.58 -8.46 -0.52
N ALA A 111 -4.55 -9.38 -1.50
CA ALA A 111 -5.72 -10.09 -1.99
C ALA A 111 -6.50 -10.79 -0.87
N VAL A 112 -5.84 -11.19 0.22
CA VAL A 112 -6.50 -11.85 1.36
C VAL A 112 -7.53 -10.97 2.08
N LEU A 113 -7.49 -9.65 1.87
CA LEU A 113 -8.44 -8.69 2.41
C LEU A 113 -9.32 -8.03 1.34
N PHE A 114 -9.26 -8.50 0.09
CA PHE A 114 -10.12 -7.98 -0.96
C PHE A 114 -11.54 -8.52 -0.77
N SER A 115 -12.52 -7.64 -0.90
CA SER A 115 -13.91 -8.04 -1.11
C SER A 115 -14.07 -8.72 -2.49
N PRO A 116 -15.16 -9.47 -2.73
CA PRO A 116 -15.44 -10.05 -4.04
C PRO A 116 -15.43 -9.01 -5.17
N ALA A 117 -15.92 -7.80 -4.90
CA ALA A 117 -15.91 -6.70 -5.86
C ALA A 117 -14.49 -6.22 -6.19
N GLU A 118 -13.65 -6.03 -5.17
CA GLU A 118 -12.23 -5.66 -5.37
C GLU A 118 -11.47 -6.76 -6.12
N MET A 119 -11.77 -8.02 -5.84
CA MET A 119 -11.13 -9.14 -6.53
C MET A 119 -11.52 -9.20 -8.01
N MET A 120 -12.80 -8.97 -8.35
CA MET A 120 -13.22 -8.88 -9.75
C MET A 120 -12.50 -7.74 -10.49
N VAL A 121 -12.36 -6.57 -9.86
CA VAL A 121 -11.62 -5.44 -10.44
C VAL A 121 -10.15 -5.80 -10.67
N GLU A 122 -9.52 -6.51 -9.73
CA GLU A 122 -8.14 -6.94 -9.87
C GLU A 122 -7.95 -7.98 -10.99
N LEU A 123 -8.83 -8.99 -11.07
CA LEU A 123 -8.81 -9.96 -12.17
C LEU A 123 -8.97 -9.26 -13.52
N GLN A 124 -9.92 -8.33 -13.63
CA GLN A 124 -10.12 -7.53 -14.84
C GLN A 124 -8.90 -6.68 -15.19
N ARG A 125 -8.26 -6.04 -14.20
CA ARG A 125 -7.04 -5.25 -14.40
C ARG A 125 -5.92 -6.07 -15.04
N TRP A 126 -5.80 -7.34 -14.67
CA TRP A 126 -4.81 -8.27 -15.19
C TRP A 126 -5.29 -9.10 -16.39
N HIS A 127 -6.48 -8.80 -16.93
CA HIS A 127 -7.09 -9.54 -18.04
C HIS A 127 -7.23 -11.05 -17.74
N VAL A 128 -7.40 -11.39 -16.47
CA VAL A 128 -7.70 -12.75 -16.02
C VAL A 128 -9.22 -12.92 -16.08
N ALA A 129 -9.67 -14.00 -16.73
CA ALA A 129 -11.09 -14.31 -16.82
C ALA A 129 -11.65 -14.60 -15.43
N ALA A 130 -12.55 -13.73 -14.95
CA ALA A 130 -13.21 -13.95 -13.67
C ALA A 130 -14.18 -15.15 -13.79
N PRO A 131 -14.21 -16.05 -12.80
CA PRO A 131 -15.17 -17.15 -12.78
C PRO A 131 -16.59 -16.59 -12.76
N THR A 132 -17.48 -17.16 -13.58
CA THR A 132 -18.91 -16.86 -13.49
C THR A 132 -19.48 -17.55 -12.25
N ARG A 133 -20.31 -16.82 -11.50
CA ARG A 133 -21.05 -17.40 -10.38
C ARG A 133 -22.06 -18.43 -10.89
N LYS A 134 -22.06 -19.62 -10.28
CA LYS A 134 -23.05 -20.66 -10.62
C LYS A 134 -24.36 -20.42 -9.87
N PRO A 135 -25.53 -20.84 -10.42
CA PRO A 135 -26.84 -20.59 -9.80
C PRO A 135 -26.95 -21.10 -8.36
N ASP A 136 -26.39 -22.28 -8.09
CA ASP A 136 -26.49 -22.96 -6.78
C ASP A 136 -25.27 -22.73 -5.88
N GLU A 137 -24.38 -21.81 -6.26
CA GLU A 137 -23.14 -21.56 -5.54
C GLU A 137 -23.30 -20.53 -4.42
N SER A 138 -22.86 -20.91 -3.22
CA SER A 138 -22.84 -20.00 -2.08
C SER A 138 -21.85 -18.85 -2.30
N GLU A 139 -22.13 -17.70 -1.69
CA GLU A 139 -21.24 -16.53 -1.71
C GLU A 139 -19.81 -16.87 -1.28
N GLN A 140 -19.66 -17.74 -0.28
CA GLN A 140 -18.36 -18.13 0.26
C GLN A 140 -17.55 -18.95 -0.75
N LEU A 141 -18.17 -19.91 -1.43
CA LEU A 141 -17.51 -20.72 -2.46
C LEU A 141 -17.16 -19.88 -3.69
N TYR A 142 -18.06 -18.99 -4.10
CA TYR A 142 -17.79 -18.05 -5.18
C TYR A 142 -16.61 -17.14 -4.84
N THR A 143 -16.61 -16.55 -3.64
CA THR A 143 -15.50 -15.71 -3.16
C THR A 143 -14.20 -16.50 -3.17
N GLN A 144 -14.18 -17.72 -2.62
CA GLN A 144 -12.99 -18.55 -2.62
C GLN A 144 -12.43 -18.77 -4.03
N ARG A 145 -13.28 -19.02 -5.03
CA ARG A 145 -12.85 -19.18 -6.43
C ARG A 145 -12.30 -17.91 -7.06
N LEU A 146 -12.68 -16.73 -6.58
CA LEU A 146 -12.08 -15.47 -7.03
C LEU A 146 -10.63 -15.30 -6.54
N HIS A 147 -10.25 -15.99 -5.45
CA HIS A 147 -8.89 -15.95 -4.88
C HIS A 147 -8.00 -17.13 -5.33
N LEU A 148 -8.50 -18.05 -6.17
CA LEU A 148 -7.75 -19.17 -6.76
C LEU A 148 -7.05 -18.76 -8.06
#